data_AF-A0A258WUH8-F1
#
_entry.id   AF-A0A258WUH8-F1
#
_cell.length_a   1.000
_cell.length_b   1.000
_cell.length_c   1.000
_cell.angle_alpha   90.00
_cell.angle_beta   90.00
_cell.angle_gamma   90.00
#
_symmetry.space_group_name_H-M   'P 1'
#
loop_
_entity.id
_entity.type
_entity.pdbx_description
1 polymer ?
#
loop_
_entity_poly.entity_id
_entity_poly.type
_entity_poly.pdbx_seq_one_letter_code
_entity_poly.pdbx_strand_id
1 'polypeptide(L)'
;MKKNILINTVYVLVLLFALTSCKAKKVILPVAAVPESPAVSAEADNTRKNKLKSINESDMVFNTLAVKSKAVLSINDKSNDVNMNFRIKNNEVIWVSITALAGLEVARALITPDSVKILNRLDNVYIKKPFSYIYEFTNEQINFRTLQSILIGNTVSEFITDSTELNMESDEAKLRSILGGLTYNLRVSSQNKVVYTNLNDQIAKQELTANYSDFILVNQQQIPHTVVMDSKVKTKKFLLDLKFLKVDLDGPLELPFRVPERFLIKN
;
A
#
# COMPACT_ATOMS: atom_id res chain seq x y z
N MET A 1 47.51 -89.50 -30.98
CA MET A 1 47.72 -88.05 -31.17
C MET A 1 46.48 -87.33 -30.64
N LYS A 2 46.49 -86.99 -29.34
CA LYS A 2 46.53 -85.60 -28.83
C LYS A 2 45.53 -84.64 -29.51
N LYS A 3 44.59 -84.15 -28.68
CA LYS A 3 44.00 -82.79 -28.61
C LYS A 3 42.48 -82.69 -28.79
N ASN A 4 41.91 -81.97 -27.82
CA ASN A 4 40.67 -81.20 -27.85
C ASN A 4 39.37 -81.83 -27.31
N ILE A 5 39.47 -82.47 -26.14
CA ILE A 5 38.33 -82.80 -25.25
C ILE A 5 37.81 -81.56 -24.46
N LEU A 6 38.32 -80.35 -24.72
CA LEU A 6 38.00 -79.13 -23.95
C LEU A 6 37.16 -78.07 -24.68
N ILE A 7 36.77 -78.30 -25.94
CA ILE A 7 35.99 -77.32 -26.74
C ILE A 7 34.48 -77.63 -26.75
N ASN A 8 34.08 -78.86 -26.42
CA ASN A 8 32.67 -79.28 -26.43
C ASN A 8 31.92 -79.04 -25.11
N THR A 9 32.63 -78.64 -24.05
CA THR A 9 32.04 -78.32 -22.73
C THR A 9 31.69 -76.84 -22.58
N VAL A 10 32.15 -75.97 -23.50
CA VAL A 10 31.91 -74.52 -23.47
C VAL A 10 30.62 -74.12 -24.20
N TYR A 11 30.13 -74.94 -25.14
CA TYR A 11 28.89 -74.66 -25.89
C TYR A 11 27.61 -75.22 -25.22
N VAL A 12 27.73 -76.13 -24.25
CA VAL A 12 26.59 -76.62 -23.46
C VAL A 12 26.31 -75.73 -22.24
N LEU A 13 27.26 -74.88 -21.83
CA LEU A 13 27.11 -73.97 -20.70
C LEU A 13 26.56 -72.57 -21.07
N VAL A 14 26.48 -72.23 -22.36
CA VAL A 14 26.08 -70.89 -22.84
C VAL A 14 24.64 -70.83 -23.37
N LEU A 15 23.97 -71.97 -23.58
CA LEU A 15 22.59 -71.99 -24.10
C LEU A 15 21.49 -72.35 -23.08
N LEU A 16 21.83 -72.55 -21.80
CA LEU A 16 20.85 -72.92 -20.76
C LEU A 16 20.51 -71.81 -19.75
N PHE A 17 20.97 -70.57 -19.97
CA PHE A 17 20.66 -69.43 -19.09
C PHE A 17 19.62 -68.44 -19.66
N ALA A 18 18.93 -68.80 -20.75
CA ALA A 18 18.07 -67.87 -21.49
C ALA A 18 16.59 -67.84 -21.08
N LEU A 19 16.16 -68.43 -19.95
CA LEU A 19 14.75 -68.34 -19.52
C LEU A 19 14.59 -68.33 -17.99
N THR A 20 14.90 -67.20 -17.34
CA THR A 20 14.21 -66.81 -16.09
C THR A 20 13.81 -65.34 -16.16
N SER A 21 12.58 -65.10 -16.61
CA SER A 21 11.90 -63.81 -16.53
C SER A 21 11.47 -63.56 -15.07
N CYS A 22 12.31 -62.90 -14.28
CA CYS A 22 11.88 -62.31 -13.02
C CYS A 22 11.20 -60.96 -13.30
N LYS A 23 9.88 -60.89 -13.10
CA LYS A 23 9.11 -59.65 -13.02
C LYS A 23 9.70 -58.78 -11.91
N ALA A 24 10.24 -57.62 -12.25
CA ALA A 24 10.55 -56.58 -11.27
C ALA A 24 9.23 -56.10 -10.64
N LYS A 25 9.01 -56.46 -9.38
CA LYS A 25 7.96 -55.89 -8.54
C LYS A 25 8.37 -54.44 -8.29
N LYS A 26 7.64 -53.49 -8.88
CA LYS A 26 7.84 -52.05 -8.68
C LYS A 26 7.69 -51.79 -7.17
N VAL A 27 8.79 -51.46 -6.49
CA VAL A 27 8.77 -50.98 -5.12
C VAL A 27 8.13 -49.61 -5.15
N ILE A 28 6.90 -49.53 -4.66
CA ILE A 28 6.22 -48.27 -4.39
C ILE A 28 6.95 -47.69 -3.18
N LEU A 29 7.83 -46.72 -3.44
CA LEU A 29 8.29 -45.79 -2.41
C LEU A 29 7.04 -45.16 -1.79
N PRO A 30 6.94 -45.04 -0.46
CA PRO A 30 5.96 -44.16 0.14
C PRO A 30 6.21 -42.79 -0.48
N VAL A 31 5.20 -42.26 -1.18
CA VAL A 31 5.15 -40.83 -1.48
C VAL A 31 5.33 -40.16 -0.13
N ALA A 32 6.47 -39.50 0.06
CA ALA A 32 6.65 -38.59 1.17
C ALA A 32 5.43 -37.67 1.14
N ALA A 33 4.59 -37.76 2.17
CA ALA A 33 3.47 -36.86 2.33
C ALA A 33 4.03 -35.45 2.16
N VAL A 34 3.52 -34.76 1.14
CA VAL A 34 3.60 -33.30 1.06
C VAL A 34 3.13 -32.82 2.43
N PRO A 35 3.92 -32.05 3.19
CA PRO A 35 3.43 -31.54 4.46
C PRO A 35 2.17 -30.75 4.16
N GLU A 36 1.02 -31.27 4.60
CA GLU A 36 -0.22 -30.54 4.64
C GLU A 36 0.08 -29.23 5.37
N SER A 37 -0.18 -28.13 4.69
CA SER A 37 -0.24 -26.82 5.30
C SER A 37 -1.11 -26.94 6.55
N PRO A 38 -0.63 -26.57 7.75
CA PRO A 38 -1.39 -26.78 8.97
C PRO A 38 -2.73 -26.04 8.82
N ALA A 39 -3.82 -26.79 8.89
CA ALA A 39 -5.17 -26.25 8.92
C ALA A 39 -5.23 -25.24 10.07
N VAL A 40 -5.35 -23.96 9.73
CA VAL A 40 -5.60 -22.89 10.70
C VAL A 40 -6.89 -23.27 11.42
N SER A 41 -6.84 -23.41 12.75
CA SER A 41 -8.03 -23.77 13.52
C SER A 41 -9.11 -22.70 13.31
N ALA A 42 -10.38 -23.11 13.20
CA ALA A 42 -11.50 -22.20 12.98
C ALA A 42 -11.57 -21.07 14.04
N GLU A 43 -11.09 -21.33 15.26
CA GLU A 43 -10.98 -20.35 16.34
C GLU A 43 -9.88 -19.29 16.09
N ALA A 44 -8.71 -19.69 15.57
CA ALA A 44 -7.64 -18.77 15.20
C ALA A 44 -8.04 -17.89 14.01
N ASP A 45 -8.77 -18.45 13.04
CA ASP A 45 -9.30 -17.69 11.91
C ASP A 45 -10.36 -16.67 12.34
N ASN A 46 -11.28 -17.04 13.23
CA ASN A 46 -12.26 -16.10 13.78
C ASN A 46 -11.59 -14.97 14.58
N THR A 47 -10.55 -15.29 15.36
CA THR A 47 -9.78 -14.29 16.13
C THR A 47 -9.10 -13.28 15.20
N ARG A 48 -8.44 -13.77 14.14
CA ARG A 48 -7.81 -12.92 13.12
C ARG A 48 -8.83 -12.03 12.42
N LYS A 49 -9.94 -12.60 11.93
CA LYS A 49 -11.00 -11.84 11.25
C LYS A 49 -11.58 -10.75 12.15
N ASN A 50 -11.85 -11.07 13.42
CA ASN A 50 -12.32 -10.09 14.41
C ASN A 50 -11.29 -8.97 14.63
N LYS A 51 -9.99 -9.29 14.69
CA LYS A 51 -8.93 -8.29 14.81
C LYS A 51 -8.88 -7.38 13.58
N LEU A 52 -8.87 -7.93 12.37
CA LEU A 52 -8.91 -7.15 11.12
C LEU A 52 -10.14 -6.24 11.05
N LYS A 53 -11.31 -6.75 11.43
CA LYS A 53 -12.55 -5.97 11.53
C LYS A 53 -12.41 -4.81 12.53
N SER A 54 -11.88 -5.08 13.74
CA SER A 54 -11.68 -4.05 14.76
C SER A 54 -10.68 -2.96 14.35
N ILE A 55 -9.75 -3.28 13.45
CA ILE A 55 -8.80 -2.32 12.88
C ILE A 55 -9.54 -1.39 11.91
N ASN A 56 -10.31 -1.94 10.97
CA ASN A 56 -11.12 -1.14 10.05
C ASN A 56 -12.15 -0.27 10.79
N GLU A 57 -12.81 -0.81 11.82
CA GLU A 57 -13.80 -0.08 12.62
C GLU A 57 -13.18 1.04 13.49
N SER A 58 -11.85 1.02 13.67
CA SER A 58 -11.15 2.08 14.39
C SER A 58 -10.83 3.30 13.53
N ASP A 59 -11.07 3.24 12.22
CA ASP A 59 -10.86 4.37 11.33
C ASP A 59 -11.66 5.60 11.76
N MET A 60 -11.07 6.78 11.53
CA MET A 60 -11.79 8.02 11.78
C MET A 60 -12.98 8.15 10.83
N VAL A 61 -14.15 8.41 11.41
CA VAL A 61 -15.38 8.70 10.65
C VAL A 61 -15.68 10.19 10.71
N PHE A 62 -15.97 10.79 9.55
CA PHE A 62 -16.27 12.21 9.39
C PHE A 62 -17.06 12.46 8.10
N ASN A 63 -17.81 13.55 8.06
CA ASN A 63 -18.42 14.09 6.83
C ASN A 63 -17.50 15.14 6.22
N THR A 64 -16.98 16.04 7.05
CA THR A 64 -16.06 17.10 6.64
C THR A 64 -14.87 17.20 7.59
N LEU A 65 -13.71 17.56 7.04
CA LEU A 65 -12.48 17.76 7.77
C LEU A 65 -11.77 19.01 7.25
N ALA A 66 -11.47 19.96 8.13
CA ALA A 66 -10.57 21.08 7.83
C ALA A 66 -9.32 21.00 8.70
N VAL A 67 -8.15 20.98 8.08
CA VAL A 67 -6.85 20.94 8.77
C VAL A 67 -5.98 22.08 8.29
N LYS A 68 -5.53 22.92 9.24
CA LYS A 68 -4.43 23.86 9.00
C LYS A 68 -3.15 23.24 9.52
N SER A 69 -2.09 23.28 8.71
CA SER A 69 -0.82 22.65 9.04
C SER A 69 0.36 23.57 8.70
N LYS A 70 1.43 23.49 9.50
CA LYS A 70 2.77 23.78 9.00
C LYS A 70 3.28 22.55 8.27
N ALA A 71 4.04 22.76 7.21
CA ALA A 71 4.58 21.66 6.44
C ALA A 71 6.01 21.94 5.96
N VAL A 72 6.82 20.89 5.91
CA VAL A 72 8.02 20.84 5.08
C VAL A 72 7.66 20.06 3.82
N LEU A 73 7.72 20.72 2.67
CA LEU A 73 7.47 20.12 1.37
C LEU A 73 8.77 20.04 0.59
N SER A 74 9.22 18.83 0.30
CA SER A 74 10.41 18.58 -0.53
C SER A 74 10.03 17.86 -1.81
N ILE A 75 10.44 18.42 -2.95
CA ILE A 75 10.25 17.81 -4.28
C ILE A 75 11.61 17.74 -4.96
N ASN A 76 12.05 16.53 -5.31
CA ASN A 76 13.37 16.27 -5.90
C ASN A 76 14.49 16.97 -5.12
N ASP A 77 14.50 16.74 -3.80
CA ASP A 77 15.50 17.27 -2.86
C ASP A 77 15.48 18.80 -2.68
N LYS A 78 14.48 19.51 -3.22
CA LYS A 78 14.23 20.95 -2.97
C LYS A 78 13.17 21.12 -1.90
N SER A 79 13.61 21.46 -0.69
CA SER A 79 12.76 21.62 0.49
C SER A 79 12.29 23.07 0.68
N ASN A 80 11.03 23.24 1.07
CA ASN A 80 10.43 24.54 1.39
C ASN A 80 9.50 24.40 2.61
N ASP A 81 9.62 25.34 3.55
CA ASP A 81 8.64 25.53 4.61
C ASP A 81 7.40 26.24 4.06
N VAL A 82 6.25 25.63 4.25
CA VAL A 82 4.96 26.14 3.76
C VAL A 82 3.87 25.98 4.81
N ASN A 83 2.78 26.72 4.64
CA ASN A 83 1.52 26.43 5.32
C ASN A 83 0.60 25.70 4.35
N MET A 84 -0.03 24.62 4.82
CA MET A 84 -1.01 23.87 4.05
C MET A 84 -2.36 23.89 4.74
N ASN A 85 -3.42 24.09 3.96
CA ASN A 85 -4.79 24.02 4.44
C ASN A 85 -5.54 22.96 3.64
N PHE A 86 -5.90 21.87 4.31
CA PHE A 86 -6.67 20.78 3.77
C PHE A 86 -8.14 20.97 4.12
N ARG A 87 -9.03 20.77 3.16
CA ARG A 87 -10.47 20.70 3.34
C ARG A 87 -10.98 19.49 2.60
N ILE A 88 -11.55 18.53 3.33
CA ILE A 88 -11.95 17.25 2.78
C ILE A 88 -13.43 17.07 3.06
N LYS A 89 -14.21 16.83 2.01
CA LYS A 89 -15.55 16.25 2.14
C LYS A 89 -15.41 14.77 1.82
N ASN A 90 -15.75 13.93 2.79
CA ASN A 90 -15.45 12.51 2.76
C ASN A 90 -15.96 11.85 1.47
N ASN A 91 -15.10 11.09 0.78
CA ASN A 91 -15.37 10.39 -0.48
C ASN A 91 -15.74 11.28 -1.69
N GLU A 92 -15.72 12.61 -1.55
CA GLU A 92 -16.17 13.54 -2.59
C GLU A 92 -15.07 14.46 -3.10
N VAL A 93 -14.32 15.10 -2.20
CA VAL A 93 -13.32 16.10 -2.61
C VAL A 93 -12.24 16.30 -1.56
N ILE A 94 -11.00 16.43 -2.02
CA ILE A 94 -9.86 16.92 -1.24
C ILE A 94 -9.44 18.25 -1.87
N TRP A 95 -9.58 19.32 -1.11
CA TRP A 95 -9.13 20.65 -1.48
C TRP A 95 -7.91 21.01 -0.65
N VAL A 96 -6.86 21.49 -1.30
CA VAL A 96 -5.60 21.83 -0.66
C VAL A 96 -5.16 23.21 -1.11
N SER A 97 -4.83 24.09 -0.17
CA SER A 97 -4.19 25.36 -0.44
C SER A 97 -2.79 25.37 0.16
N ILE A 98 -1.79 25.70 -0.63
CA ILE A 98 -0.39 25.81 -0.23
C ILE A 98 0.00 27.28 -0.26
N THR A 99 0.44 27.78 0.88
CA THR A 99 0.85 29.16 1.10
C THR A 99 2.31 29.20 1.51
N ALA A 100 3.10 29.99 0.81
CA ALA A 100 4.53 30.20 1.08
C ALA A 100 4.83 31.71 1.04
N LEU A 101 6.11 32.09 1.20
CA LEU A 101 6.63 33.43 0.90
C LEU A 101 5.73 34.59 1.42
N ALA A 102 5.80 34.87 2.72
CA ALA A 102 5.04 35.95 3.37
C ALA A 102 3.50 35.83 3.28
N GLY A 103 2.96 34.60 3.19
CA GLY A 103 1.52 34.37 3.28
C GLY A 103 0.79 34.36 1.93
N LEU A 104 1.53 34.30 0.81
CA LEU A 104 0.95 34.19 -0.52
C LEU A 104 0.61 32.74 -0.87
N GLU A 105 -0.60 32.52 -1.39
CA GLU A 105 -0.96 31.22 -1.98
C GLU A 105 -0.10 31.00 -3.22
N VAL A 106 0.67 29.91 -3.24
CA VAL A 106 1.54 29.53 -4.36
C VAL A 106 0.95 28.40 -5.20
N ALA A 107 0.15 27.53 -4.57
CA ALA A 107 -0.56 26.48 -5.27
C ALA A 107 -1.90 26.16 -4.60
N ARG A 108 -2.85 25.67 -5.39
CA ARG A 108 -4.12 25.12 -4.92
C ARG A 108 -4.49 23.88 -5.70
N ALA A 109 -4.89 22.82 -5.01
CA ALA A 109 -5.40 21.60 -5.64
C ALA A 109 -6.86 21.37 -5.26
N LEU A 110 -7.64 20.82 -6.19
CA LEU A 110 -8.95 20.25 -5.96
C LEU A 110 -8.96 18.87 -6.63
N ILE A 111 -9.03 17.84 -5.80
CA ILE A 111 -8.94 16.44 -6.19
C ILE A 111 -10.31 15.83 -5.88
N THR A 112 -10.83 15.08 -6.83
CA THR A 112 -12.13 14.39 -6.77
C THR A 112 -11.94 12.97 -7.28
N PRO A 113 -12.91 12.06 -7.11
CA PRO A 113 -12.80 10.70 -7.64
C PRO A 113 -12.49 10.60 -9.13
N ASP A 114 -12.87 11.60 -9.92
CA ASP A 114 -12.72 11.59 -11.38
C ASP A 114 -11.61 12.50 -11.92
N SER A 115 -11.18 13.51 -11.14
CA SER A 115 -10.32 14.57 -11.66
C SER A 115 -9.38 15.19 -10.63
N VAL A 116 -8.25 15.69 -11.14
CA VAL A 116 -7.27 16.49 -10.44
C VAL A 116 -7.18 17.85 -11.12
N LYS A 117 -7.41 18.90 -10.34
CA LYS A 117 -7.29 20.30 -10.76
C LYS A 117 -6.22 20.98 -9.92
N ILE A 118 -5.20 21.55 -10.56
CA ILE A 118 -4.09 22.23 -9.87
C ILE A 118 -3.93 23.63 -10.44
N LEU A 119 -3.97 24.62 -9.56
CA LEU A 119 -3.63 26.00 -9.85
C LEU A 119 -2.22 26.26 -9.32
N ASN A 120 -1.24 26.40 -10.20
CA ASN A 120 0.12 26.80 -9.86
C ASN A 120 0.28 28.29 -10.14
N ARG A 121 0.37 29.10 -9.07
CA ARG A 121 0.42 30.56 -9.16
C ARG A 121 1.82 31.11 -9.40
N LEU A 122 2.85 30.31 -9.15
CA LEU A 122 4.24 30.67 -9.46
C LEU A 122 4.45 30.72 -10.98
N ASP A 123 3.92 29.72 -11.68
CA ASP A 123 4.07 29.61 -13.14
C ASP A 123 2.85 30.14 -13.92
N ASN A 124 1.81 30.61 -13.23
CA ASN A 124 0.49 30.95 -13.81
C ASN A 124 -0.06 29.81 -14.68
N VAL A 125 0.02 28.57 -14.20
CA VAL A 125 -0.44 27.37 -14.92
C VAL A 125 -1.65 26.78 -14.20
N TYR A 126 -2.67 26.40 -14.98
CA TYR A 126 -3.80 25.62 -14.53
C TYR A 126 -3.76 24.23 -15.17
N ILE A 127 -3.73 23.18 -14.35
CA ILE A 127 -3.79 21.79 -14.79
C ILE A 127 -5.19 21.26 -14.52
N LYS A 128 -5.78 20.61 -15.52
CA LYS A 128 -7.04 19.87 -15.39
C LYS A 128 -6.89 18.51 -16.03
N LYS A 129 -6.83 17.47 -15.21
CA LYS A 129 -6.56 16.10 -15.65
C LYS A 129 -7.54 15.11 -15.03
N PRO A 130 -7.74 13.92 -15.63
CA PRO A 130 -8.40 12.81 -14.94
C PRO A 130 -7.63 12.42 -13.67
N PHE A 131 -8.29 11.72 -12.75
CA PHE A 131 -7.67 11.23 -11.52
C PHE A 131 -6.38 10.44 -11.79
N SER A 132 -6.33 9.67 -12.87
CA SER A 132 -5.17 8.89 -13.29
C SER A 132 -3.87 9.69 -13.48
N TYR A 133 -3.93 11.02 -13.54
CA TYR A 133 -2.74 11.86 -13.52
C TYR A 133 -1.87 11.67 -12.26
N ILE A 134 -2.46 11.26 -11.13
CA ILE A 134 -1.66 10.98 -9.93
C ILE A 134 -0.66 9.83 -10.13
N TYR A 135 -0.89 8.93 -11.09
CA TYR A 135 -0.02 7.78 -11.38
C TYR A 135 1.34 8.20 -11.96
N GLU A 136 1.53 9.49 -12.29
CA GLU A 136 2.85 10.04 -12.54
C GLU A 136 3.73 10.14 -11.27
N PHE A 137 3.10 10.01 -10.10
CA PHE A 137 3.69 10.13 -8.77
C PHE A 137 3.35 8.91 -7.89
N THR A 138 2.58 7.94 -8.39
CA THR A 138 2.19 6.73 -7.67
C THR A 138 1.78 5.60 -8.64
N ASN A 139 1.17 4.52 -8.15
CA ASN A 139 0.72 3.37 -8.93
C ASN A 139 -0.78 3.43 -9.30
N GLU A 140 -1.19 2.75 -10.38
CA GLU A 140 -2.59 2.67 -10.86
C GLU A 140 -3.59 2.04 -9.89
N GLN A 141 -3.13 1.24 -8.93
CA GLN A 141 -3.98 0.66 -7.88
C GLN A 141 -4.44 1.71 -6.85
N ILE A 142 -3.86 2.91 -6.86
CA ILE A 142 -4.27 3.99 -5.97
C ILE A 142 -5.53 4.64 -6.54
N ASN A 143 -6.58 4.70 -5.73
CA ASN A 143 -7.80 5.42 -6.06
C ASN A 143 -7.98 6.62 -5.11
N PHE A 144 -9.07 7.38 -5.28
CA PHE A 144 -9.36 8.54 -4.43
C PHE A 144 -9.48 8.18 -2.95
N ARG A 145 -10.12 7.05 -2.62
CA ARG A 145 -10.25 6.57 -1.24
C ARG A 145 -8.89 6.24 -0.64
N THR A 146 -8.03 5.55 -1.40
CA THR A 146 -6.66 5.26 -0.97
C THR A 146 -5.90 6.54 -0.63
N LEU A 147 -5.96 7.55 -1.50
CA LEU A 147 -5.33 8.85 -1.25
C LEU A 147 -5.91 9.53 0.01
N GLN A 148 -7.24 9.56 0.14
CA GLN A 148 -7.90 10.18 1.29
C GLN A 148 -7.50 9.47 2.60
N SER A 149 -7.57 8.13 2.65
CA SER A 149 -7.23 7.35 3.84
C SER A 149 -5.79 7.57 4.28
N ILE A 150 -4.84 7.60 3.34
CA ILE A 150 -3.43 7.84 3.65
C ILE A 150 -3.20 9.26 4.18
N LEU A 151 -3.90 10.26 3.65
CA LEU A 151 -3.73 11.64 4.14
C LEU A 151 -4.16 11.81 5.61
N ILE A 152 -5.08 10.97 6.10
CA ILE A 152 -5.68 11.09 7.43
C ILE A 152 -5.29 9.96 8.41
N GLY A 153 -4.49 8.99 7.96
CA GLY A 153 -4.09 7.84 8.79
C GLY A 153 -5.20 6.82 9.04
N ASN A 154 -6.11 6.66 8.08
CA ASN A 154 -7.09 5.56 8.08
C ASN A 154 -6.56 4.36 7.29
N THR A 155 -7.17 3.20 7.52
CA THR A 155 -6.98 2.03 6.68
C THR A 155 -7.53 2.25 5.26
N VAL A 156 -7.07 1.42 4.34
CA VAL A 156 -7.62 1.31 2.99
C VAL A 156 -8.37 -0.01 2.92
N SER A 157 -9.69 0.06 3.08
CA SER A 157 -10.55 -1.11 3.23
C SER A 157 -10.38 -2.15 2.12
N GLU A 158 -10.14 -1.70 0.89
CA GLU A 158 -9.93 -2.54 -0.29
C GLU A 158 -8.67 -3.42 -0.19
N PHE A 159 -7.71 -3.03 0.66
CA PHE A 159 -6.50 -3.80 0.92
C PHE A 159 -6.57 -4.66 2.19
N ILE A 160 -7.63 -4.55 3.01
CA ILE A 160 -7.79 -5.38 4.21
C ILE A 160 -8.90 -6.41 3.93
N THR A 161 -8.48 -7.63 3.62
CA THR A 161 -9.35 -8.72 3.19
C THR A 161 -9.13 -9.96 4.05
N ASP A 162 -9.90 -11.02 3.80
CA ASP A 162 -9.72 -12.31 4.47
C ASP A 162 -8.34 -12.93 4.22
N SER A 163 -7.62 -12.53 3.16
CA SER A 163 -6.26 -12.99 2.85
C SER A 163 -5.16 -12.10 3.44
N THR A 164 -5.50 -11.06 4.20
CA THR A 164 -4.51 -10.21 4.86
C THR A 164 -3.76 -11.01 5.92
N GLU A 165 -2.43 -11.04 5.77
CA GLU A 165 -1.49 -11.57 6.76
C GLU A 165 -1.53 -10.65 7.98
N LEU A 166 -1.64 -11.23 9.18
CA LEU A 166 -1.65 -10.51 10.45
C LEU A 166 -0.61 -11.12 11.37
N ASN A 167 0.35 -10.30 11.80
CA ASN A 167 1.32 -10.66 12.82
C ASN A 167 1.18 -9.73 14.02
N MET A 168 1.04 -10.30 15.21
CA MET A 168 0.92 -9.56 16.47
C MET A 168 2.31 -9.45 17.09
N GLU A 169 2.78 -8.23 17.33
CA GLU A 169 3.97 -7.94 18.12
C GLU A 169 3.55 -7.29 19.46
N SER A 170 4.49 -7.07 20.38
CA SER A 170 4.17 -6.63 21.76
C SER A 170 3.30 -5.38 21.82
N ASP A 171 3.59 -4.40 20.95
CA ASP A 171 2.98 -3.06 21.01
C ASP A 171 2.27 -2.64 19.71
N GLU A 172 2.40 -3.45 18.64
CA GLU A 172 1.84 -3.18 17.32
C GLU A 172 1.32 -4.47 16.68
N ALA A 173 0.34 -4.34 15.79
CA ALA A 173 0.02 -5.40 14.84
C ALA A 173 0.50 -5.01 13.44
N LYS A 174 1.15 -5.94 12.76
CA LYS A 174 1.65 -5.79 11.38
C LYS A 174 0.71 -6.51 10.43
N LEU A 175 0.19 -5.78 9.45
CA LEU A 175 -0.68 -6.33 8.42
C LEU A 175 0.03 -6.27 7.08
N ARG A 176 -0.16 -7.30 6.26
CA ARG A 176 0.35 -7.34 4.89
C ARG A 176 -0.67 -7.90 3.92
N SER A 177 -0.85 -7.21 2.81
CA SER A 177 -1.71 -7.61 1.69
C SER A 177 -1.02 -7.36 0.36
N ILE A 178 -1.42 -8.10 -0.67
CA ILE A 178 -0.95 -7.90 -2.04
C ILE A 178 -2.16 -7.75 -2.96
N LEU A 179 -2.23 -6.66 -3.72
CA LEU A 179 -3.25 -6.44 -4.75
C LEU A 179 -2.58 -5.99 -6.04
N GLY A 180 -2.77 -6.73 -7.14
CA GLY A 180 -2.26 -6.32 -8.46
C GLY A 180 -0.75 -6.06 -8.53
N GLY A 181 0.05 -6.75 -7.71
CA GLY A 181 1.50 -6.53 -7.60
C GLY A 181 1.92 -5.43 -6.61
N LEU A 182 0.97 -4.63 -6.10
CA LEU A 182 1.22 -3.67 -5.04
C LEU A 182 1.17 -4.36 -3.68
N THR A 183 2.26 -4.28 -2.91
CA THR A 183 2.28 -4.72 -1.51
C THR A 183 1.83 -3.59 -0.61
N TYR A 184 0.82 -3.85 0.22
CA TYR A 184 0.35 -2.95 1.26
C TYR A 184 0.77 -3.49 2.62
N ASN A 185 1.66 -2.77 3.30
CA ASN A 185 2.06 -3.05 4.66
C ASN A 185 1.50 -1.98 5.59
N LEU A 186 0.91 -2.39 6.70
CA LEU A 186 0.47 -1.50 7.77
C LEU A 186 1.10 -1.91 9.09
N ARG A 187 1.34 -0.91 9.94
CA ARG A 187 1.50 -1.13 11.37
C ARG A 187 0.42 -0.36 12.10
N VAL A 188 -0.26 -1.03 13.02
CA VAL A 188 -1.31 -0.43 13.85
C VAL A 188 -0.92 -0.54 15.31
N SER A 189 -1.25 0.50 16.09
CA SER A 189 -0.99 0.51 17.53
C SER A 189 -1.91 -0.46 18.30
N SER A 190 -1.68 -0.58 19.61
CA SER A 190 -2.59 -1.29 20.51
C SER A 190 -4.02 -0.72 20.55
N GLN A 191 -4.22 0.54 20.15
CA GLN A 191 -5.54 1.19 19.98
C GLN A 191 -6.09 1.01 18.54
N ASN A 192 -5.51 0.11 17.75
CA ASN A 192 -5.84 -0.15 16.36
C ASN A 192 -5.59 1.01 15.38
N LYS A 193 -4.97 2.11 15.80
CA LYS A 193 -4.68 3.25 14.93
C LYS A 193 -3.51 2.95 14.01
N VAL A 194 -3.64 3.30 12.73
CA VAL A 194 -2.55 3.16 11.76
C VAL A 194 -1.43 4.11 12.13
N VAL A 195 -0.26 3.57 12.49
CA VAL A 195 0.95 4.35 12.79
C VAL A 195 1.94 4.35 11.63
N TYR A 196 1.78 3.40 10.69
CA TYR A 196 2.59 3.32 9.49
C TYR A 196 1.81 2.69 8.33
N THR A 197 1.99 3.26 7.15
CA THR A 197 1.56 2.71 5.87
C THR A 197 2.73 2.63 4.91
N ASN A 198 2.84 1.51 4.18
CA ASN A 198 3.74 1.37 3.06
C ASN A 198 3.01 0.73 1.88
N LEU A 199 3.08 1.39 0.74
CA LEU A 199 2.64 0.88 -0.55
C LEU A 199 3.89 0.71 -1.40
N ASN A 200 4.20 -0.53 -1.77
CA ASN A 200 5.43 -0.86 -2.47
C ASN A 200 5.13 -1.71 -3.72
N ASP A 201 5.47 -1.16 -4.88
CA ASP A 201 5.54 -1.87 -6.14
C ASP A 201 7.01 -2.09 -6.49
N GLN A 202 7.50 -3.29 -6.20
CA GLN A 202 8.90 -3.65 -6.42
C GLN A 202 9.27 -3.72 -7.90
N ILE A 203 8.33 -4.10 -8.77
CA ILE A 203 8.58 -4.24 -10.21
C ILE A 203 8.74 -2.85 -10.83
N ALA A 204 7.81 -1.94 -10.53
CA ALA A 204 7.87 -0.57 -11.02
C ALA A 204 8.87 0.32 -10.25
N LYS A 205 9.46 -0.19 -9.15
CA LYS A 205 10.34 0.54 -8.23
C LYS A 205 9.67 1.80 -7.70
N GLN A 206 8.45 1.62 -7.19
CA GLN A 206 7.64 2.70 -6.63
C GLN A 206 7.34 2.40 -5.18
N GLU A 207 7.53 3.41 -4.34
CA GLU A 207 7.25 3.30 -2.92
C GLU A 207 6.57 4.57 -2.42
N LEU A 208 5.56 4.39 -1.58
CA LEU A 208 5.00 5.42 -0.71
C LEU A 208 5.04 4.91 0.72
N THR A 209 5.57 5.72 1.63
CA THR A 209 5.47 5.51 3.07
C THR A 209 4.73 6.68 3.70
N ALA A 210 3.99 6.39 4.77
CA ALA A 210 3.38 7.38 5.62
C ALA A 210 3.54 6.96 7.08
N ASN A 211 4.06 7.85 7.91
CA ASN A 211 4.16 7.67 9.36
C ASN A 211 3.19 8.65 10.04
N TYR A 212 2.49 8.15 11.05
CA TYR A 212 1.48 8.90 11.78
C TYR A 212 1.82 8.89 13.26
N SER A 213 1.90 10.05 13.89
CA SER A 213 2.23 10.17 15.31
C SER A 213 1.40 11.24 16.00
N ASP A 214 1.55 11.28 17.33
CA ASP A 214 0.99 12.33 18.19
C ASP A 214 -0.54 12.44 18.08
N PHE A 215 -1.23 11.30 18.09
CA PHE A 215 -2.69 11.26 17.93
C PHE A 215 -3.41 12.13 18.96
N ILE A 216 -4.34 12.96 18.49
CA ILE A 216 -5.20 13.81 19.30
C ILE A 216 -6.66 13.40 19.15
N LEU A 217 -7.45 13.66 20.19
CA LEU A 217 -8.90 13.43 20.19
C LEU A 217 -9.63 14.73 19.80
N VAL A 218 -10.42 14.68 18.73
CA VAL A 218 -11.27 15.79 18.25
C VAL A 218 -12.65 15.22 17.96
N ASN A 219 -13.71 15.76 18.58
CA ASN A 219 -15.08 15.26 18.43
C ASN A 219 -15.20 13.72 18.57
N GLN A 220 -14.51 13.14 19.57
CA GLN A 220 -14.46 11.69 19.84
C GLN A 220 -13.74 10.85 18.76
N GLN A 221 -13.17 11.48 17.74
CA GLN A 221 -12.34 10.83 16.73
C GLN A 221 -10.86 11.06 17.02
N GLN A 222 -10.03 10.03 16.85
CA GLN A 222 -8.58 10.18 16.92
C GLN A 222 -8.01 10.41 15.53
N ILE A 223 -7.22 11.46 15.40
CA ILE A 223 -6.53 11.86 14.17
C ILE A 223 -5.03 12.08 14.50
N PRO A 224 -4.09 11.71 13.62
CA PRO A 224 -2.69 12.03 13.84
C PRO A 224 -2.47 13.55 13.83
N HIS A 225 -1.66 14.05 14.74
CA HIS A 225 -1.25 15.46 14.73
C HIS A 225 -0.01 15.70 13.86
N THR A 226 0.77 14.64 13.62
CA THR A 226 1.93 14.65 12.72
C THR A 226 1.77 13.57 11.66
N VAL A 227 1.99 13.93 10.39
CA VAL A 227 1.97 13.01 9.24
C VAL A 227 3.20 13.22 8.40
N VAL A 228 4.06 12.20 8.28
CA VAL A 228 5.27 12.25 7.44
C VAL A 228 5.14 11.26 6.31
N MET A 229 5.03 11.76 5.08
CA MET A 229 4.96 10.96 3.87
C MET A 229 6.24 11.08 3.05
N ASP A 230 6.75 9.96 2.55
CA ASP A 230 7.85 9.90 1.59
C ASP A 230 7.41 9.03 0.41
N SER A 231 7.51 9.57 -0.80
CA SER A 231 7.25 8.87 -2.04
C SER A 231 8.44 8.90 -2.97
N LYS A 232 8.74 7.74 -3.55
CA LYS A 232 9.76 7.54 -4.57
C LYS A 232 9.15 6.84 -5.76
N VAL A 233 9.09 7.53 -6.89
CA VAL A 233 8.60 6.97 -8.16
C VAL A 233 9.59 7.29 -9.26
N LYS A 234 10.28 6.25 -9.77
CA LYS A 234 11.35 6.39 -10.76
C LYS A 234 12.44 7.35 -10.24
N THR A 235 12.56 8.54 -10.83
CA THR A 235 13.51 9.58 -10.42
C THR A 235 12.88 10.68 -9.57
N LYS A 236 11.55 10.66 -9.40
CA LYS A 236 10.82 11.66 -8.63
C LYS A 236 10.82 11.27 -7.15
N LYS A 237 11.22 12.20 -6.30
CA LYS A 237 11.13 12.09 -4.84
C LYS A 237 10.19 13.17 -4.32
N PHE A 238 9.34 12.79 -3.38
CA PHE A 238 8.42 13.69 -2.70
C PHE A 238 8.47 13.39 -1.21
N LEU A 239 8.68 14.41 -0.39
CA LEU A 239 8.53 14.32 1.05
C LEU A 239 7.58 15.41 1.52
N LEU A 240 6.67 15.03 2.41
CA LEU A 240 5.72 15.91 3.05
C LEU A 240 5.68 15.59 4.54
N ASP A 241 6.23 16.50 5.35
CA ASP A 241 6.14 16.47 6.81
C ASP A 241 5.10 17.50 7.24
N LEU A 242 3.95 17.03 7.74
CA LEU A 242 2.83 17.84 8.20
C LEU A 242 2.78 17.86 9.71
N LYS A 243 2.68 19.06 10.28
CA LYS A 243 2.31 19.29 11.68
C LYS A 243 1.02 20.07 11.74
N PHE A 244 -0.03 19.43 12.24
CA PHE A 244 -1.34 20.05 12.33
C PHE A 244 -1.30 21.17 13.38
N LEU A 245 -2.01 22.25 13.09
CA LEU A 245 -2.16 23.42 13.98
C LEU A 245 -3.59 23.54 14.48
N LYS A 246 -4.54 23.22 13.59
CA LYS A 246 -5.96 23.22 13.89
C LYS A 246 -6.63 22.14 13.08
N VAL A 247 -7.48 21.37 13.75
CA VAL A 247 -8.37 20.37 13.15
C VAL A 247 -9.80 20.77 13.48
N ASP A 248 -10.68 20.68 12.50
CA ASP A 248 -12.12 20.89 12.63
C ASP A 248 -12.84 19.74 11.90
N LEU A 249 -13.77 19.10 12.59
CA LEU A 249 -14.51 17.93 12.11
C LEU A 249 -16.00 18.26 12.05
N ASP A 250 -16.63 17.86 10.95
CA ASP A 250 -18.07 18.02 10.70
C ASP A 250 -18.57 19.47 10.69
N GLY A 251 -17.66 20.44 10.56
CA GLY A 251 -17.95 21.85 10.34
C GLY A 251 -18.27 22.19 8.88
N PRO A 252 -18.82 23.38 8.61
CA PRO A 252 -19.08 23.84 7.25
C PRO A 252 -17.77 24.01 6.46
N LEU A 253 -17.79 23.58 5.19
CA LEU A 253 -16.63 23.71 4.29
C LEU A 253 -16.96 24.56 3.07
N GLU A 254 -16.13 25.59 2.88
CA GLU A 254 -16.05 26.34 1.64
C GLU A 254 -14.93 25.77 0.77
N LEU A 255 -15.17 25.56 -0.52
CA LEU A 255 -14.21 24.96 -1.45
C LEU A 255 -13.95 25.89 -2.66
N PRO A 256 -13.50 27.14 -2.43
CA PRO A 256 -13.36 28.11 -3.51
C PRO A 256 -12.30 27.62 -4.51
N PHE A 257 -12.66 27.62 -5.79
CA PHE A 257 -11.73 27.25 -6.87
C PHE A 257 -12.03 28.05 -8.13
N ARG A 258 -11.50 29.28 -8.19
CA ARG A 258 -11.61 30.16 -9.36
C ARG A 258 -10.27 30.24 -10.07
N VAL A 259 -10.26 29.92 -11.36
CA VAL A 259 -9.07 30.04 -12.22
C VAL A 259 -9.03 31.47 -12.79
N PRO A 260 -7.96 32.26 -12.55
CA PRO A 260 -7.82 33.57 -13.17
C PRO A 260 -7.58 33.45 -14.68
N GLU A 261 -8.12 34.38 -15.48
CA GLU A 261 -8.06 34.34 -16.95
C GLU A 261 -6.63 34.31 -17.52
N ARG A 262 -5.66 34.90 -16.82
CA ARG A 262 -4.25 34.92 -17.23
C ARG A 262 -3.54 33.57 -17.17
N PHE A 263 -4.18 32.52 -16.66
CA PHE A 263 -3.53 31.23 -16.46
C PHE A 263 -3.49 30.42 -17.74
N LEU A 264 -2.32 29.87 -18.06
CA LEU A 264 -2.17 28.91 -19.15
C LEU A 264 -2.81 27.58 -18.75
N ILE A 265 -3.78 27.12 -19.53
CA ILE A 265 -4.47 25.85 -19.31
C ILE A 265 -3.66 24.71 -19.92
N LYS A 266 -3.28 23.73 -19.09
CA LYS A 266 -2.68 22.45 -19.50
C LYS A 266 -3.69 21.33 -19.23
N ASN A 267 -4.30 20.84 -20.31
CA ASN A 267 -5.20 19.69 -20.30
C ASN A 267 -4.43 18.39 -20.46
#